data_AF-A0A1J5VN64-F1
#
_entry.id   AF-A0A1J5VN64-F1
#
_cell.length_a   1.000
_cell.length_b   1.000
_cell.length_c   1.000
_cell.angle_alpha   90.00
_cell.angle_beta   90.00
_cell.angle_gamma   90.00
#
_symmetry.space_group_name_H-M   'P 1'
#
loop_
_entity.id
_entity.type
_entity.pdbx_description
1 polymer ?
#
loop_
_entity_poly.entity_id
_entity_poly.type
_entity_poly.pdbx_seq_one_letter_code
_entity_poly.pdbx_strand_id
1 'polypeptide(L)'
;MNIEPVAIPAVFLGGVLGGVTRWWISSALPPRKGTFTANAAASMVLGFTVAMGPLWAVFVGTGFAGALSTWSTLAKEAGMLLKERRYIQCLKYLLWTLAVGVAFAGLGVMRSHAAF
;
A
#
# COMPACT_ATOMS: atom_id res chain seq x y z
N MET A 1 22.32 -5.27 14.63
CA MET A 1 22.62 -6.11 13.45
C MET A 1 22.56 -5.18 12.23
N ASN A 2 23.70 -4.88 11.60
CA ASN A 2 23.78 -3.88 10.51
C ASN A 2 23.25 -4.48 9.21
N ILE A 3 22.05 -4.11 8.79
CA ILE A 3 21.43 -4.56 7.53
C ILE A 3 21.81 -3.69 6.32
N GLU A 4 22.61 -2.64 6.51
CA GLU A 4 23.07 -1.68 5.50
C GLU A 4 23.41 -2.30 4.12
N PRO A 5 24.27 -3.34 4.01
CA PRO A 5 24.65 -3.88 2.70
C PRO A 5 23.53 -4.68 2.01
N VAL A 6 22.56 -5.21 2.78
CA VAL A 6 21.46 -6.05 2.26
C VAL A 6 20.15 -5.28 2.13
N ALA A 7 20.06 -4.06 2.66
CA ALA A 7 18.85 -3.24 2.60
C ALA A 7 18.47 -2.89 1.15
N ILE A 8 19.43 -2.46 0.33
CA ILE A 8 19.18 -2.10 -1.07
C ILE A 8 18.60 -3.28 -1.87
N PRO A 9 19.23 -4.47 -1.92
CA PRO A 9 18.66 -5.60 -2.65
C PRO A 9 17.33 -6.07 -2.05
N ALA A 10 17.14 -5.96 -0.73
CA ALA A 10 15.86 -6.28 -0.09
C ALA A 10 14.73 -5.34 -0.53
N VAL A 11 14.96 -4.02 -0.54
CA VAL A 11 13.99 -3.05 -1.06
C VAL A 11 13.71 -3.28 -2.54
N PHE A 12 14.75 -3.56 -3.34
CA PHE A 12 14.60 -3.82 -4.77
C PHE A 12 13.70 -5.03 -5.04
N LEU A 13 14.01 -6.18 -4.44
CA LEU A 13 13.24 -7.41 -4.63
C LEU A 13 11.82 -7.28 -4.09
N GLY A 14 11.66 -6.72 -2.88
CA GLY A 14 10.34 -6.42 -2.33
C GLY A 14 9.54 -5.50 -3.25
N GLY A 15 10.18 -4.44 -3.76
CA GLY A 15 9.59 -3.47 -4.66
C GLY A 15 9.16 -4.05 -6.01
N VAL A 16 9.97 -4.94 -6.60
CA VAL A 16 9.59 -5.68 -7.82
C VAL A 16 8.33 -6.50 -7.57
N LEU A 17 8.30 -7.29 -6.48
CA LEU A 17 7.14 -8.10 -6.14
C LEU A 17 5.90 -7.23 -5.89
N GLY A 18 6.04 -6.15 -5.12
CA GLY A 18 4.93 -5.23 -4.82
C GLY A 18 4.38 -4.54 -6.07
N GLY A 19 5.27 -4.11 -6.97
CA GLY A 19 4.91 -3.51 -8.25
C GLY A 19 4.17 -4.48 -9.17
N VAL A 20 4.64 -5.72 -9.29
CA VAL A 20 3.97 -6.78 -10.06
C VAL A 20 2.60 -7.09 -9.47
N THR A 21 2.48 -7.22 -8.14
CA THR A 21 1.20 -7.44 -7.48
C THR A 21 0.23 -6.28 -7.73
N ARG A 22 0.69 -5.02 -7.62
CA ARG A 22 -0.15 -3.85 -7.94
C ARG A 22 -0.61 -3.87 -9.39
N TRP A 23 0.28 -4.21 -10.33
CA TRP A 23 -0.07 -4.33 -11.74
C TRP A 23 -1.15 -5.40 -11.94
N TRP A 24 -1.02 -6.56 -11.31
CA TRP A 24 -2.00 -7.64 -11.39
C TRP A 24 -3.37 -7.23 -10.83
N ILE A 25 -3.41 -6.61 -9.63
CA ILE A 25 -4.65 -6.07 -9.03
C ILE A 25 -5.30 -5.03 -9.95
N SER A 26 -4.49 -4.13 -10.52
CA SER A 26 -4.97 -3.07 -11.41
C SER A 26 -5.48 -3.61 -12.75
N SER A 27 -5.00 -4.77 -13.18
CA SER A 27 -5.45 -5.44 -14.40
C SER A 27 -6.73 -6.26 -14.16
N ALA A 28 -6.92 -6.77 -12.95
CA ALA A 28 -8.06 -7.60 -12.58
C ALA A 28 -9.29 -6.79 -12.15
N LEU A 29 -9.12 -5.55 -11.67
CA LEU A 29 -10.20 -4.73 -11.13
C LEU A 29 -10.42 -3.45 -11.95
N PRO A 30 -11.65 -2.90 -11.96
CA PRO A 30 -11.92 -1.62 -12.58
C PRO A 30 -11.03 -0.49 -12.01
N PRO A 31 -10.84 0.60 -12.79
CA PRO A 31 -10.14 1.80 -12.31
C PRO A 31 -10.72 2.30 -10.99
N ARG A 32 -9.90 2.93 -10.14
CA ARG A 32 -10.16 3.28 -8.72
C ARG A 32 -10.35 2.11 -7.78
N LYS A 33 -11.08 1.05 -8.16
CA LYS A 33 -11.21 -0.16 -7.32
C LYS A 33 -9.87 -0.89 -7.21
N GLY A 34 -9.12 -1.01 -8.31
CA GLY A 34 -7.77 -1.57 -8.30
C GLY A 34 -6.83 -0.79 -7.37
N THR A 35 -6.78 0.53 -7.52
CA THR A 35 -5.94 1.41 -6.69
C THR A 35 -6.35 1.40 -5.22
N PHE A 36 -7.65 1.44 -4.94
CA PHE A 36 -8.19 1.30 -3.58
C PHE A 36 -7.76 -0.03 -2.94
N THR A 37 -7.97 -1.14 -3.62
CA THR A 37 -7.63 -2.48 -3.10
C THR A 37 -6.12 -2.61 -2.87
N ALA A 38 -5.29 -2.14 -3.81
CA ALA A 38 -3.85 -2.16 -3.68
C ALA A 38 -3.38 -1.32 -2.48
N ASN A 39 -3.90 -0.10 -2.31
CA ASN A 39 -3.56 0.76 -1.18
C ASN A 39 -4.02 0.18 0.15
N ALA A 40 -5.25 -0.34 0.24
CA ALA A 40 -5.77 -0.97 1.46
C ALA A 40 -4.94 -2.20 1.87
N ALA A 41 -4.63 -3.08 0.92
CA ALA A 41 -3.79 -4.24 1.16
C ALA A 41 -2.37 -3.83 1.60
N ALA A 42 -1.77 -2.84 0.93
CA ALA A 42 -0.47 -2.30 1.32
C ALA A 42 -0.48 -1.73 2.74
N SER A 43 -1.52 -1.01 3.15
CA SER A 43 -1.64 -0.49 4.51
C SER A 43 -1.67 -1.61 5.56
N MET A 44 -2.43 -2.69 5.32
CA MET A 44 -2.45 -3.85 6.22
C MET A 44 -1.08 -4.52 6.31
N VAL A 45 -0.44 -4.76 5.16
CA VAL A 45 0.89 -5.37 5.11
C VAL A 45 1.91 -4.51 5.84
N LEU A 46 1.91 -3.19 5.60
CA LEU A 46 2.83 -2.27 6.26
C LEU A 46 2.62 -2.27 7.78
N GLY A 47 1.38 -2.23 8.25
CA GLY A 47 1.06 -2.37 9.67
C GLY A 47 1.57 -3.69 10.26
N PHE A 48 1.46 -4.79 9.51
CA PHE A 48 1.96 -6.11 9.93
C PHE A 48 3.49 -6.16 10.05
N THR A 49 4.23 -5.24 9.43
CA THR A 49 5.69 -5.20 9.54
C THR A 49 6.24 -4.57 10.83
N VAL A 50 5.39 -3.96 11.66
CA VAL A 50 5.85 -3.18 12.83
C VAL A 50 6.60 -4.01 13.87
N ALA A 51 6.21 -5.26 14.13
CA ALA A 51 6.92 -6.15 15.06
C ALA A 51 7.93 -7.09 14.36
N MET A 52 8.13 -6.95 13.05
CA MET A 52 9.08 -7.79 12.31
C MET A 52 10.53 -7.36 12.55
N GLY A 53 11.46 -8.30 12.36
CA GLY A 53 12.89 -8.00 12.37
C GLY A 53 13.29 -7.00 11.26
N PRO A 54 14.40 -6.23 11.44
CA PRO A 54 14.73 -5.09 10.58
C PRO A 54 14.80 -5.39 9.08
N LEU A 55 15.37 -6.55 8.70
CA LEU A 55 15.48 -6.94 7.30
C LEU A 55 14.10 -7.15 6.65
N TRP A 56 13.18 -7.79 7.36
CA TRP A 56 11.83 -8.06 6.88
C TRP A 56 10.99 -6.79 6.84
N ALA A 57 11.16 -5.88 7.79
CA ALA A 57 10.51 -4.57 7.74
C ALA A 57 10.92 -3.76 6.50
N VAL A 58 12.20 -3.83 6.10
CA VAL A 58 12.68 -3.17 4.87
C VAL A 58 12.18 -3.88 3.61
N PHE A 59 12.28 -5.21 3.54
CA PHE A 59 11.82 -5.97 2.37
C PHE A 59 10.31 -5.85 2.16
N VAL A 60 9.52 -6.16 3.19
CA VAL A 60 8.06 -6.22 3.13
C VAL A 60 7.44 -4.83 3.24
N GLY A 61 7.95 -3.98 4.13
CA GLY A 61 7.38 -2.66 4.39
C GLY A 61 7.81 -1.66 3.32
N THR A 62 9.10 -1.32 3.30
CA THR A 62 9.62 -0.32 2.37
C THR A 62 9.57 -0.80 0.92
N GLY A 63 9.99 -2.03 0.65
CA GLY A 63 9.96 -2.63 -0.69
C GLY A 63 8.54 -2.96 -1.16
N PHE A 64 7.98 -4.05 -0.64
CA PHE A 64 6.73 -4.61 -1.14
C PHE A 64 5.52 -3.70 -0.92
N ALA A 65 5.20 -3.34 0.33
CA ALA A 65 4.05 -2.49 0.63
C ALA A 65 4.22 -1.09 0.01
N GLY A 66 5.45 -0.55 0.02
CA GLY A 66 5.79 0.69 -0.66
C GLY A 66 5.42 0.67 -2.14
N ALA A 67 5.86 -0.34 -2.89
CA ALA A 67 5.58 -0.47 -4.33
C ALA A 67 4.16 -0.94 -4.67
N LEU A 68 3.52 -1.70 -3.76
CA LEU A 68 2.13 -2.13 -3.86
C LEU A 68 1.17 -0.94 -3.69
N SER A 69 1.52 0.03 -2.84
CA SER A 69 0.77 1.27 -2.69
C SER A 69 1.07 2.27 -3.81
N THR A 70 0.19 3.24 -4.03
CA THR A 70 0.44 4.33 -4.97
C THR A 70 -0.33 5.59 -4.59
N TRP A 71 0.40 6.69 -4.36
CA TRP A 71 -0.17 8.02 -4.21
C TRP A 71 -0.43 8.69 -5.56
N SER A 72 0.50 8.54 -6.52
CA SER A 72 0.42 9.20 -7.83
C SER A 72 -0.82 8.79 -8.63
N THR A 73 -1.18 7.50 -8.62
CA THR A 73 -2.39 7.01 -9.30
C THR A 73 -3.66 7.50 -8.60
N LEU A 74 -3.71 7.43 -7.26
CA LEU A 74 -4.82 7.94 -6.46
C LEU A 74 -5.08 9.43 -6.75
N ALA A 75 -4.01 10.24 -6.75
CA ALA A 75 -4.07 11.67 -7.03
C ALA A 75 -4.54 11.95 -8.46
N LYS A 76 -4.07 11.18 -9.46
CA LYS A 76 -4.54 11.28 -10.84
C LYS A 76 -6.04 11.00 -10.94
N GLU A 77 -6.52 9.93 -10.32
CA GLU A 77 -7.93 9.55 -10.34
C GLU A 77 -8.84 10.56 -9.62
N ALA A 78 -8.40 11.07 -8.47
CA ALA A 78 -9.09 12.15 -7.77
C ALA A 78 -9.12 13.43 -8.62
N GLY A 79 -8.00 13.78 -9.25
CA GLY A 79 -7.91 14.91 -10.18
C GLY A 79 -8.85 14.79 -11.38
N MET A 80 -9.04 13.59 -11.94
CA MET A 80 -10.01 13.35 -13.00
C MET A 80 -11.45 13.59 -12.52
N LEU A 81 -11.82 13.12 -11.32
CA LEU A 81 -13.15 13.37 -10.74
C LEU A 81 -13.40 14.85 -10.48
N LEU A 82 -12.37 15.59 -10.05
CA LEU A 82 -12.47 17.05 -9.89
C LEU A 82 -12.69 17.75 -11.23
N LYS A 83 -11.97 17.36 -12.28
CA LYS A 83 -12.16 17.89 -13.65
C LYS A 83 -13.55 17.61 -14.20
N GLU A 84 -14.09 16.43 -13.93
CA GLU A 84 -15.47 16.04 -14.28
C GLU A 84 -16.53 16.70 -13.38
N ARG A 85 -16.16 17.58 -12.44
CA ARG A 85 -17.04 18.20 -11.44
C ARG A 85 -17.80 17.21 -10.56
N ARG A 86 -17.29 15.98 -10.42
CA ARG A 86 -17.87 14.91 -9.58
C ARG A 86 -17.35 14.99 -8.14
N TYR A 87 -17.53 16.13 -7.50
CA TYR A 87 -16.93 16.46 -6.20
C TYR A 87 -17.29 15.45 -5.10
N ILE A 88 -18.56 15.08 -4.98
CA ILE A 88 -19.02 14.12 -3.96
C ILE A 88 -18.36 12.75 -4.14
N GLN A 89 -18.13 12.32 -5.38
CA GLN A 89 -17.51 11.03 -5.67
C GLN A 89 -16.00 11.08 -5.40
N CYS A 90 -15.35 12.21 -5.70
CA CYS A 90 -13.96 12.44 -5.33
C CYS A 90 -13.79 12.38 -3.80
N LEU A 91 -14.62 13.12 -3.07
CA LEU A 91 -14.58 13.15 -1.61
C LEU A 91 -14.82 11.76 -1.01
N LYS A 92 -15.86 11.04 -1.46
CA LYS A 92 -16.13 9.67 -1.04
C LYS A 92 -14.95 8.75 -1.32
N TYR A 93 -14.34 8.84 -2.51
CA TYR A 93 -13.20 8.00 -2.88
C TYR A 93 -12.00 8.22 -1.97
N LEU A 94 -11.63 9.48 -1.71
CA LEU A 94 -10.52 9.83 -0.83
C LEU A 94 -10.79 9.43 0.63
N LEU A 95 -11.97 9.74 1.16
CA LEU A 95 -12.34 9.40 2.54
C LEU A 95 -12.38 7.89 2.76
N TRP A 96 -12.95 7.12 1.82
CA TRP A 96 -12.96 5.66 1.93
C TRP A 96 -11.56 5.07 1.86
N THR A 97 -10.72 5.56 0.95
CA THR A 97 -9.33 5.11 0.83
C THR A 97 -8.56 5.38 2.12
N LEU A 98 -8.73 6.58 2.71
CA LEU A 98 -8.11 6.95 3.97
C LEU A 98 -8.63 6.11 5.15
N ALA A 99 -9.94 6.05 5.35
CA ALA A 99 -10.55 5.36 6.48
C ALA A 99 -10.22 3.86 6.48
N VAL A 100 -10.34 3.21 5.31
CA VAL A 100 -10.02 1.78 5.17
C VAL A 100 -8.52 1.56 5.30
N GLY A 101 -7.68 2.43 4.71
CA GLY A 101 -6.23 2.34 4.86
C GLY A 101 -5.79 2.42 6.32
N VAL A 102 -6.31 3.37 7.09
CA VAL A 102 -6.01 3.50 8.53
C VAL A 102 -6.51 2.28 9.31
N ALA A 103 -7.75 1.84 9.06
CA ALA A 103 -8.29 0.65 9.73
C ALA A 103 -7.44 -0.59 9.44
N PHE A 104 -7.02 -0.79 8.19
CA PHE A 104 -6.22 -1.92 7.76
C PHE A 104 -4.81 -1.87 8.33
N ALA A 105 -4.19 -0.69 8.37
CA ALA A 105 -2.91 -0.51 9.06
C ALA A 105 -3.02 -0.87 10.55
N GLY A 106 -4.05 -0.41 11.25
CA GLY A 106 -4.29 -0.76 12.65
C GLY A 106 -4.51 -2.26 12.87
N LEU A 107 -5.29 -2.91 12.01
CA LEU A 107 -5.44 -4.37 12.01
C LEU A 107 -4.11 -5.08 11.78
N GLY A 108 -3.30 -4.59 10.83
CA GLY A 108 -1.95 -5.09 10.57
C GLY A 108 -1.07 -5.03 11.82
N VAL A 109 -1.02 -3.89 12.50
CA VAL A 109 -0.25 -3.71 13.74
C VAL A 109 -0.72 -4.68 14.83
N MET A 110 -2.04 -4.76 15.05
CA MET A 110 -2.61 -5.67 16.05
C MET A 110 -2.25 -7.13 15.77
N ARG A 111 -2.26 -7.54 14.50
CA ARG A 111 -1.89 -8.91 14.09
C ARG A 111 -0.38 -9.14 14.15
N SER A 112 0.44 -8.11 13.94
CA SER A 112 1.90 -8.19 14.05
C SER A 112 2.31 -8.63 15.45
N HIS A 113 1.79 -7.95 16.48
CA HIS A 113 2.09 -8.26 17.90
C HIS A 113 1.51 -9.58 18.40
N ALA A 114 0.52 -10.16 17.71
CA ALA A 114 0.00 -11.47 18.04
C ALA A 114 0.84 -12.61 17.41
N ALA A 115 1.62 -12.29 16.37
CA ALA A 115 2.43 -13.25 15.62
C ALA A 115 3.90 -13.32 16.10
N PHE A 116 4.39 -12.25 16.73
CA PHE A 116 5.77 -12.08 17.22
C PHE A 116 5.76 -11.49 18.63
#